data_AF-A0A528IPG0-F1
#
_entry.id   AF-A0A528IPG0-F1
#
_cell.length_a   1.000
_cell.length_b   1.000
_cell.length_c   1.000
_cell.angle_alpha   90.00
_cell.angle_beta   90.00
_cell.angle_gamma   90.00
#
_symmetry.space_group_name_H-M   'P 1'
#
loop_
_entity.id
_entity.type
_entity.pdbx_description
1 polymer ?
#
loop_
_entity_poly.entity_id
_entity_poly.type
_entity_poly.pdbx_seq_one_letter_code
_entity_poly.pdbx_strand_id
1 'polypeptide(L)'
;MAFTKPQSMRAMVTEAARRDYQGLALTCKPVGNGTPCDGNVASKFGDAIVVQCLTSDGADLAAKLAENGILCGQPAQAGSIYKSCLSGS
;
A
#
# COMPACT_ATOMS: atom_id res chain seq x y z
N MET A 1 -4.60 8.36 15.82
CA MET A 1 -3.95 7.16 16.39
C MET A 1 -2.91 6.68 15.39
N ALA A 2 -1.63 6.59 15.78
CA ALA A 2 -0.60 6.04 14.91
C ALA A 2 -0.64 4.51 15.03
N PHE A 3 -1.09 3.82 13.97
CA PHE A 3 -0.97 2.38 13.89
C PHE A 3 0.51 2.02 13.89
N THR A 4 0.99 1.56 15.04
CA THR A 4 2.39 1.21 15.24
C THR A 4 2.45 -0.30 15.26
N LYS A 5 2.48 -0.93 14.09
CA LYS A 5 2.98 -2.32 14.03
C LYS A 5 4.35 -2.31 14.72
N PRO A 6 4.65 -3.24 15.63
CA PRO A 6 5.91 -3.25 16.37
C PRO A 6 7.08 -3.11 15.40
N GLN A 7 7.99 -2.16 15.63
CA GLN A 7 9.21 -2.04 14.84
C GLN A 7 10.00 -3.37 14.80
N SER A 8 9.86 -4.20 15.84
CA SER A 8 10.42 -5.55 15.91
C SER A 8 9.96 -6.46 14.77
N MET A 9 8.76 -6.26 14.20
CA MET A 9 8.27 -7.05 13.06
C MET A 9 8.75 -6.52 11.70
N ARG A 10 9.40 -5.36 11.65
CA ARG A 10 9.79 -4.71 10.38
C ARG A 10 10.68 -5.61 9.53
N ALA A 11 11.67 -6.26 10.12
CA ALA A 11 12.57 -7.16 9.41
C ALA A 11 11.81 -8.34 8.80
N MET A 12 10.95 -8.99 9.57
CA MET A 12 10.14 -10.13 9.12
C MET A 12 9.21 -9.76 7.97
N VAL A 13 8.49 -8.63 8.10
CA VAL A 13 7.55 -8.14 7.09
C VAL A 13 8.28 -7.71 5.81
N THR A 14 9.47 -7.12 5.94
CA THR A 14 10.31 -6.76 4.79
C THR A 14 10.81 -7.99 4.05
N GLU A 15 11.27 -9.02 4.77
CA GLU A 15 11.69 -10.28 4.14
C GLU A 15 10.53 -11.03 3.48
N ALA A 16 9.34 -11.02 4.09
CA ALA A 16 8.14 -11.59 3.46
C ALA A 16 7.81 -10.87 2.14
N ALA A 17 7.76 -9.54 2.16
CA ALA A 17 7.54 -8.75 0.95
C ALA A 17 8.63 -8.99 -0.09
N ARG A 18 9.89 -9.12 0.33
CA ARG A 18 11.00 -9.40 -0.58
C ARG A 18 10.85 -10.76 -1.26
N ARG A 19 10.57 -11.82 -0.50
CA ARG A 19 10.41 -13.17 -1.06
C ARG A 19 9.30 -13.24 -2.11
N ASP A 20 8.19 -12.56 -1.86
CA ASP A 20 6.99 -12.71 -2.68
C ASP A 20 6.92 -11.72 -3.84
N TYR A 21 7.59 -10.56 -3.73
CA TYR A 21 7.43 -9.45 -4.67
C TYR A 21 8.74 -8.94 -5.29
N GLN A 22 9.92 -9.39 -4.84
CA GLN A 22 11.17 -8.96 -5.48
C GLN A 22 11.28 -9.50 -6.91
N GLY A 23 11.64 -8.63 -7.85
CA GLY A 23 11.82 -8.98 -9.26
C GLY A 23 10.52 -9.00 -10.07
N LEU A 24 9.37 -8.74 -9.46
CA LEU A 24 8.11 -8.58 -10.18
C LEU A 24 8.12 -7.28 -11.01
N ALA A 25 7.75 -7.41 -12.28
CA ALA A 25 7.51 -6.27 -13.13
C ALA A 25 6.18 -5.60 -12.75
N LEU A 26 6.23 -4.28 -12.55
CA LEU A 26 5.09 -3.47 -12.14
C LEU A 26 4.91 -2.31 -13.11
N THR A 27 3.65 -2.02 -13.42
CA THR A 27 3.27 -0.78 -14.12
C THR A 27 2.75 0.20 -13.10
N CYS A 28 3.53 1.24 -12.80
CA CYS A 28 3.17 2.25 -11.80
C CYS A 28 2.70 3.55 -12.46
N LYS A 29 1.62 4.14 -11.94
CA LYS A 29 1.09 5.45 -12.36
C LYS A 29 1.00 6.39 -11.16
N PRO A 30 1.45 7.65 -11.26
CA PRO A 30 1.25 8.65 -10.21
C PRO A 30 -0.24 8.84 -9.89
N VAL A 31 -0.56 9.01 -8.61
CA VAL A 31 -1.93 9.33 -8.15
C VAL A 31 -2.06 10.81 -7.79
N GLY A 32 -3.29 11.29 -7.57
CA GLY A 32 -3.59 12.64 -7.09
C GLY A 32 -3.91 13.70 -8.16
N ASN A 33 -4.08 13.26 -9.42
CA ASN A 33 -4.72 14.05 -10.50
C ASN A 33 -6.09 13.45 -10.93
N GLY A 34 -6.77 12.71 -10.04
CA GLY A 34 -8.12 12.19 -10.29
C GLY A 34 -8.26 10.74 -10.71
N THR A 35 -7.20 9.93 -10.71
CA THR A 35 -7.26 8.44 -10.80
C THR A 35 -5.98 7.82 -10.22
N PRO A 36 -5.94 6.54 -9.77
CA PRO A 36 -7.01 5.53 -9.63
C PRO A 36 -7.38 5.18 -8.18
N CYS A 37 -6.69 5.73 -7.19
CA CYS A 37 -7.17 5.76 -5.81
C CYS A 37 -8.18 6.90 -5.72
N ASP A 38 -9.44 6.61 -6.10
CA ASP A 38 -10.70 7.38 -5.90
C ASP A 38 -10.73 8.91 -6.10
N GLY A 39 -9.65 9.55 -6.54
CA GLY A 39 -9.49 11.00 -6.61
C GLY A 39 -9.25 11.68 -5.26
N ASN A 40 -9.29 10.97 -4.13
CA ASN A 40 -9.19 11.56 -2.78
C ASN A 40 -7.80 11.45 -2.16
N VAL A 41 -6.89 10.70 -2.80
CA VAL A 41 -5.54 10.47 -2.29
C VAL A 41 -4.57 11.55 -2.76
N ALA A 42 -3.85 12.16 -1.81
CA ALA A 42 -2.82 13.15 -2.10
C ALA A 42 -1.74 12.58 -3.04
N SER A 43 -1.31 13.38 -4.02
CA SER A 43 -0.24 13.02 -4.97
C SER A 43 1.13 12.87 -4.31
N LYS A 44 1.29 13.36 -3.07
CA LYS A 44 2.52 13.30 -2.29
C LYS A 44 2.24 12.94 -0.83
N PHE A 45 3.19 12.25 -0.21
CA PHE A 45 3.24 12.00 1.23
C PHE A 45 4.64 12.37 1.75
N GLY A 46 4.74 13.53 2.41
CA GLY A 46 6.05 14.17 2.65
C GLY A 46 6.73 14.50 1.32
N ASP A 47 7.96 14.04 1.15
CA ASP A 47 8.75 14.21 -0.08
C ASP A 47 8.54 13.08 -1.11
N ALA A 48 7.76 12.04 -0.76
CA ALA A 48 7.52 10.89 -1.63
C ALA A 48 6.32 11.11 -2.55
N ILE A 49 6.46 10.71 -3.82
CA ILE A 49 5.35 10.66 -4.79
C ILE A 49 4.54 9.39 -4.53
N VAL A 50 3.22 9.53 -4.47
CA VAL A 50 2.32 8.39 -4.33
C VAL A 50 1.99 7.85 -5.72
N VAL A 51 2.07 6.52 -5.89
CA VAL A 51 1.78 5.82 -7.14
C VAL A 51 0.87 4.65 -6.88
N GLN A 52 0.03 4.29 -7.86
CA GLN A 52 -0.61 2.98 -7.90
C GLN A 52 0.22 2.09 -8.82
N CYS A 53 0.61 0.91 -8.33
CA CYS A 53 1.37 -0.07 -9.09
C CYS A 53 0.51 -1.31 -9.36
N LEU A 54 0.41 -1.69 -10.62
CA LEU A 54 -0.31 -2.86 -11.07
C LEU A 54 0.68 -3.95 -11.49
N THR A 55 0.41 -5.19 -11.11
CA THR A 55 1.12 -6.37 -11.61
C THR A 55 0.71 -6.66 -13.06
N SER A 56 1.43 -7.54 -13.76
CA SER A 56 1.19 -7.83 -15.19
C SER A 56 -0.19 -8.43 -15.49
N ASP A 57 -0.80 -9.08 -14.50
CA ASP A 57 -2.19 -9.57 -14.49
C ASP A 57 -3.22 -8.47 -14.17
N GLY A 58 -2.79 -7.22 -13.97
CA GLY A 58 -3.64 -6.06 -13.70
C GLY A 58 -4.04 -5.87 -12.23
N ALA A 59 -3.55 -6.69 -11.31
CA ALA A 59 -3.90 -6.57 -9.90
C ALA A 59 -3.13 -5.44 -9.19
N ASP A 60 -3.79 -4.76 -8.26
CA ASP A 60 -3.17 -3.70 -7.44
C ASP A 60 -2.22 -4.31 -6.41
N LEU A 61 -0.94 -3.93 -6.49
CA LEU A 61 0.08 -4.38 -5.56
C LEU A 61 -0.22 -3.97 -4.11
N ALA A 62 -0.74 -2.75 -3.90
CA ALA A 62 -1.06 -2.29 -2.56
C ALA A 62 -2.21 -3.10 -1.94
N ALA A 63 -3.18 -3.53 -2.76
CA ALA A 63 -4.23 -4.45 -2.33
C ALA A 63 -3.66 -5.82 -1.95
N LYS A 64 -2.83 -6.42 -2.80
CA LYS A 64 -2.16 -7.72 -2.52
C LYS A 64 -1.36 -7.67 -1.20
N LEU A 65 -0.61 -6.59 -0.99
CA LEU A 65 0.16 -6.40 0.26
C LEU A 65 -0.74 -6.22 1.49
N ALA A 66 -1.89 -5.56 1.35
CA ALA A 66 -2.85 -5.38 2.43
C ALA A 66 -3.60 -6.68 2.78
N GLU A 67 -4.01 -7.44 1.76
CA GLU A 67 -4.66 -8.76 1.91
C GLU A 67 -3.75 -9.76 2.62
N ASN A 68 -2.46 -9.78 2.25
CA ASN A 68 -1.44 -10.61 2.91
C ASN A 68 -1.02 -10.07 4.29
N GLY A 69 -1.65 -8.99 4.77
CA GLY A 69 -1.37 -8.42 6.07
C GLY A 69 0.03 -7.82 6.20
N ILE A 70 0.72 -7.55 5.10
CA ILE A 70 2.03 -6.88 5.08
C ILE A 70 1.83 -5.40 5.36
N LEU A 71 0.94 -4.77 4.58
CA LEU A 71 0.50 -3.38 4.76
C LEU A 71 -0.94 -3.33 5.28
N CYS A 72 -1.42 -2.12 5.54
CA CYS A 72 -2.82 -1.83 5.81
C CYS A 72 -3.13 -0.40 5.34
N GLY A 73 -4.38 -0.15 5.01
CA GLY A 73 -4.87 1.16 4.59
C GLY A 73 -4.96 2.09 5.79
N GLN A 74 -4.30 3.25 5.70
CA GLN A 74 -4.57 4.38 6.58
C GLN A 74 -5.85 5.07 6.07
N PRO A 75 -6.98 5.09 6.81
CA PRO A 75 -8.24 5.60 6.29
C PRO A 75 -8.17 7.05 5.79
N ALA A 76 -7.35 7.88 6.44
CA ALA A 76 -7.13 9.27 6.03
C ALA A 76 -6.48 9.41 4.64
N GLN A 77 -5.74 8.40 4.18
CA GLN A 77 -4.96 8.44 2.94
C GLN A 77 -5.49 7.49 1.86
N ALA A 78 -6.15 6.40 2.24
CA ALA A 78 -6.59 5.35 1.33
C ALA A 78 -8.11 5.13 1.37
N GLY A 79 -8.84 5.92 2.16
CA GLY A 79 -10.28 5.73 2.36
C GLY A 79 -10.59 4.31 2.83
N SER A 80 -11.58 3.70 2.18
CA SER A 80 -11.99 2.31 2.39
C SER A 80 -11.50 1.35 1.30
N ILE A 81 -10.53 1.76 0.46
CA ILE A 81 -10.05 0.96 -0.68
C ILE A 81 -9.28 -0.28 -0.21
N TYR A 82 -8.42 -0.11 0.80
CA TYR A 82 -7.62 -1.19 1.37
C TYR A 82 -8.09 -1.55 2.78
N LYS A 83 -7.85 -2.81 3.19
CA LYS A 83 -8.12 -3.27 4.56
C LYS A 83 -7.48 -2.31 5.57
N SER A 84 -8.31 -1.73 6.44
CA SER A 84 -7.85 -0.65 7.32
C SER A 84 -6.90 -1.14 8.39
N CYS A 85 -5.96 -0.29 8.79
CA CYS A 85 -5.11 -0.55 9.94
C CYS A 85 -5.88 -0.63 11.27
N LEU A 86 -7.14 -0.20 11.30
CA LEU A 86 -7.99 -0.17 12.50
C LEU A 86 -8.84 -1.45 12.65
N SER A 87 -8.87 -2.33 11.65
CA SER A 87 -9.72 -3.54 11.67
C SER A 87 -9.13 -4.71 12.46
N GLY A 88 -8.21 -4.43 13.40
CA GLY A 88 -7.52 -5.43 14.21
C GLY A 88 -7.56 -5.05 15.67
N SER A 89 -8.72 -5.29 16.30
CA SER A 89 -8.88 -5.46 17.74
C SER A 89 -8.98 -6.95 18.04
#